data_AF-A0A7X7LMD0-F1
#
_entry.id   AF-A0A7X7LMD0-F1
#
_cell.length_a   1.000
_cell.length_b   1.000
_cell.length_c   1.000
_cell.angle_alpha   90.00
_cell.angle_beta   90.00
_cell.angle_gamma   90.00
#
_symmetry.space_group_name_H-M   'P 1'
#
loop_
_entity.id
_entity.type
_entity.pdbx_description
1 polymer ?
#
loop_
_entity_poly.entity_id
_entity_poly.type
_entity_poly.pdbx_seq_one_letter_code
_entity_poly.pdbx_strand_id
1 'polypeptide(L)'
;MELLTMENFRFIDRNKAGANVYLDHEGRKVHAEFNFYLQGNQCLGIRLGRHDQDVETALLEEFIRENHGWIKKMVIPDIIRIRQERLEKMMQADQG
;
A
#
# COMPACT_ATOMS: atom_id res chain seq x y z
N MET A 1 14.16 -7.08 -8.26
CA MET A 1 13.09 -7.38 -7.28
C MET A 1 11.78 -7.45 -8.02
N GLU A 2 10.93 -8.39 -7.64
CA GLU A 2 9.62 -8.58 -8.28
C GLU A 2 8.51 -8.57 -7.23
N LEU A 3 7.35 -7.98 -7.56
CA LEU A 3 6.19 -8.05 -6.67
C LEU A 3 5.58 -9.45 -6.70
N LEU A 4 5.48 -10.09 -5.54
CA LEU A 4 4.74 -11.35 -5.39
C LEU A 4 3.28 -11.09 -5.06
N THR A 5 3.02 -10.32 -3.99
CA THR A 5 1.65 -10.01 -3.56
C THR A 5 1.62 -8.76 -2.69
N MET A 6 0.42 -8.17 -2.60
CA MET A 6 0.11 -7.05 -1.73
C MET A 6 -1.18 -7.35 -0.98
N GLU A 7 -1.14 -7.22 0.34
CA GLU A 7 -2.19 -7.65 1.24
C GLU A 7 -2.51 -6.59 2.29
N ASN A 8 -3.67 -6.71 2.93
CA ASN A 8 -4.06 -5.90 4.08
C ASN A 8 -4.04 -4.38 3.80
N PHE A 9 -4.47 -4.00 2.59
CA PHE A 9 -4.62 -2.59 2.19
C PHE A 9 -5.73 -1.93 3.01
N ARG A 10 -5.35 -1.00 3.88
CA ARG A 10 -6.27 -0.34 4.83
C ARG A 10 -5.85 1.08 5.12
N PHE A 11 -6.80 1.91 5.55
CA PHE A 11 -6.46 3.22 6.13
C PHE A 11 -5.59 3.05 7.38
N ILE A 12 -4.52 3.84 7.45
CA ILE A 12 -3.67 3.99 8.63
C ILE A 12 -3.68 5.44 9.14
N ASP A 13 -4.22 6.36 8.34
CA ASP A 13 -4.48 7.76 8.68
C ASP A 13 -5.63 8.30 7.78
N ARG A 14 -6.07 9.54 7.99
CA ARG A 14 -7.16 10.20 7.28
C ARG A 14 -7.05 10.09 5.76
N ASN A 15 -5.86 10.32 5.21
CA ASN A 15 -5.55 10.32 3.78
C ASN A 15 -4.35 9.40 3.45
N LYS A 16 -4.14 8.37 4.28
CA LYS A 16 -3.01 7.46 4.12
C LYS A 16 -3.49 6.02 4.28
N ALA A 17 -3.07 5.16 3.37
CA ALA A 17 -3.25 3.72 3.49
C ALA A 17 -1.90 3.02 3.63
N GLY A 18 -1.92 1.86 4.29
CA GLY A 18 -0.79 0.95 4.38
C GLY A 18 -1.16 -0.40 3.78
N ALA A 19 -0.20 -1.09 3.17
CA ALA A 19 -0.33 -2.47 2.74
C ALA A 19 0.94 -3.25 3.04
N ASN A 20 0.78 -4.53 3.35
CA ASN A 20 1.88 -5.48 3.39
C ASN A 20 2.24 -5.86 1.96
N VAL A 21 3.51 -5.79 1.62
CA VAL A 21 4.05 -6.06 0.29
C VAL A 21 5.09 -7.15 0.43
N TYR A 22 4.94 -8.20 -0.36
CA TYR A 22 5.90 -9.28 -0.42
C TYR A 22 6.57 -9.27 -1.79
N LEU A 23 7.90 -9.28 -1.78
CA LEU A 23 8.74 -9.18 -2.96
C LEU A 23 9.61 -10.44 -3.07
N ASP A 24 9.94 -10.83 -4.30
CA ASP A 24 11.05 -11.75 -4.53
C ASP A 24 12.36 -10.98 -4.72
N HIS A 25 13.36 -11.36 -3.94
CA HIS A 25 14.73 -10.88 -4.05
C HIS A 25 15.66 -12.09 -3.99
N GLU A 26 16.24 -12.45 -5.15
CA GLU A 26 17.20 -13.56 -5.26
C GLU A 26 16.62 -14.90 -4.76
N GLY A 27 15.35 -15.17 -5.06
CA GLY A 27 14.65 -16.38 -4.62
C GLY A 27 14.22 -16.37 -3.15
N ARG A 28 14.33 -15.22 -2.47
CA ARG A 28 13.86 -15.02 -1.10
C ARG A 28 12.64 -14.11 -1.08
N LYS A 29 11.65 -14.51 -0.29
CA LYS A 29 10.47 -13.69 -0.01
C LYS A 29 10.83 -12.64 1.04
N VAL A 30 10.80 -11.38 0.64
CA VAL A 30 11.06 -10.20 1.47
C VAL A 30 9.72 -9.55 1.82
N HIS A 31 9.54 -9.14 3.08
CA HIS A 31 8.38 -8.39 3.55
C HIS A 31 8.71 -6.90 3.73
N ALA A 32 7.82 -6.05 3.21
CA ALA A 32 7.85 -4.62 3.40
C ALA A 32 6.43 -4.07 3.62
N GLU A 33 6.32 -2.91 4.25
CA GLU A 33 5.09 -2.13 4.32
C GLU A 33 5.20 -0.97 3.34
N PHE A 34 4.21 -0.84 2.44
CA PHE A 34 4.12 0.33 1.58
C PHE A 34 3.04 1.28 2.09
N ASN A 35 3.40 2.56 2.13
CA ASN A 35 2.57 3.67 2.56
C ASN A 35 2.07 4.46 1.37
N PHE A 36 0.76 4.52 1.18
CA PHE A 36 0.09 5.17 0.07
C PHE A 36 -0.56 6.47 0.51
N TYR A 37 -0.18 7.58 -0.12
CA TYR A 37 -0.80 8.90 0.11
C TYR A 37 -1.97 9.05 -0.83
N LEU A 38 -3.17 9.30 -0.30
CA LEU A 38 -4.42 9.22 -1.06
C LEU A 38 -5.09 10.59 -1.21
N GLN A 39 -5.66 10.84 -2.38
CA GLN A 39 -6.53 11.99 -2.65
C GLN A 39 -7.71 11.53 -3.50
N GLY A 40 -8.93 11.57 -2.93
CA GLY A 40 -10.08 10.89 -3.54
C GLY A 40 -9.73 9.44 -3.87
N ASN A 41 -10.09 8.99 -5.07
CA ASN A 41 -9.81 7.62 -5.54
C ASN A 41 -8.42 7.46 -6.17
N GLN A 42 -7.51 8.41 -5.95
CA GLN A 42 -6.17 8.41 -6.51
C GLN A 42 -5.13 8.17 -5.42
N CYS A 43 -4.04 7.50 -5.80
CA CYS A 43 -2.79 7.49 -5.03
C CYS A 43 -1.89 8.60 -5.57
N LEU A 44 -1.42 9.50 -4.71
CA LEU A 44 -0.49 10.57 -5.10
C LEU A 44 0.95 10.09 -5.07
N GLY A 45 1.33 9.33 -4.05
CA GLY A 45 2.68 8.83 -3.89
C GLY A 45 2.73 7.60 -2.99
N ILE A 46 3.86 6.88 -3.11
CA ILE A 46 4.15 5.66 -2.37
C ILE A 46 5.46 5.90 -1.61
N ARG A 47 5.50 5.51 -0.35
CA ARG A 47 6.70 5.54 0.49
C ARG A 47 6.93 4.18 1.12
N LEU A 48 8.21 3.86 1.32
CA LEU A 48 8.59 2.69 2.09
C LEU A 48 8.25 2.93 3.57
N GLY A 49 7.66 1.92 4.21
CA GLY A 49 7.43 1.81 5.63
C GLY A 49 8.47 0.90 6.28
N ARG A 50 8.03 0.08 7.23
CA ARG A 50 8.91 -0.94 7.83
C ARG A 50 9.19 -2.04 6.81
N HIS A 51 10.35 -2.66 6.88
CA HIS A 51 10.72 -3.79 6.04
C HIS A 51 11.70 -4.70 6.78
N ASP A 52 11.92 -5.89 6.24
CA ASP A 52 12.90 -6.83 6.78
C ASP A 52 14.32 -6.22 6.76
N GLN A 53 15.08 -6.45 7.83
CA GLN A 53 16.38 -5.81 8.05
C GLN A 53 17.50 -6.37 7.16
N ASP A 54 17.26 -7.51 6.52
CA ASP A 54 18.20 -8.20 5.64
C ASP A 54 18.20 -7.65 4.20
N VAL A 55 17.34 -6.66 3.91
CA VAL A 55 17.30 -5.96 2.62
C VAL A 55 17.59 -4.48 2.80
N GLU A 56 18.43 -3.95 1.91
CA GLU A 56 18.78 -2.53 1.92
C GLU A 56 17.57 -1.65 1.60
N THR A 57 17.35 -0.63 2.43
CA THR A 57 16.29 0.36 2.23
C THR A 57 16.35 0.98 0.83
N ALA A 58 17.56 1.30 0.35
CA ALA A 58 17.77 1.90 -0.97
C ALA A 58 17.24 1.03 -2.12
N LEU A 59 17.40 -0.30 -2.00
CA LEU A 59 16.94 -1.25 -3.00
C LEU A 59 15.41 -1.27 -3.10
N LEU A 60 14.73 -1.24 -1.96
CA LEU A 60 13.27 -1.19 -1.89
C LEU A 60 12.71 0.15 -2.39
N GLU A 61 13.40 1.25 -2.08
CA GLU A 61 13.05 2.58 -2.59
C GLU A 61 13.25 2.69 -4.12
N GLU A 62 14.28 2.05 -4.67
CA GLU A 62 14.48 1.94 -6.12
C GLU A 62 13.31 1.18 -6.77
N PHE A 63 12.96 0.01 -6.22
CA PHE A 63 11.82 -0.77 -6.71
C PHE A 63 10.54 0.05 -6.75
N ILE A 64 10.23 0.81 -5.68
CA ILE A 64 9.06 1.70 -5.63
C ILE A 64 9.14 2.75 -6.73
N ARG A 65 10.31 3.35 -6.97
CA ARG A 65 10.50 4.43 -7.95
C ARG A 65 10.30 3.93 -9.37
N GLU A 66 10.92 2.82 -9.73
CA GLU A 66 10.83 2.20 -11.06
C GLU A 66 9.40 1.74 -11.37
N ASN A 67 8.69 1.23 -10.36
CA ASN A 67 7.36 0.64 -10.51
C ASN A 67 6.22 1.60 -10.10
N HIS A 68 6.54 2.85 -9.76
CA HIS A 68 5.62 3.80 -9.13
C HIS A 68 4.30 3.95 -9.88
N GLY A 69 4.35 4.14 -11.20
CA GLY A 69 3.16 4.31 -12.03
C GLY A 69 2.29 3.05 -12.11
N TRP A 70 2.91 1.87 -12.13
CA TRP A 70 2.20 0.59 -12.17
C TRP A 70 1.52 0.29 -10.83
N ILE A 71 2.25 0.42 -9.72
CA ILE A 71 1.70 0.18 -8.37
C ILE A 71 0.50 1.11 -8.12
N LYS A 72 0.61 2.39 -8.50
CA LYS A 72 -0.49 3.37 -8.36
C LYS A 72 -1.76 2.95 -9.09
N LYS A 73 -1.66 2.34 -10.27
CA LYS A 73 -2.81 1.84 -11.02
C LYS A 73 -3.40 0.58 -10.38
N MET A 74 -2.53 -0.32 -9.92
CA MET A 74 -2.91 -1.57 -9.28
C MET A 74 -3.75 -1.36 -8.01
N VAL A 75 -3.45 -0.34 -7.20
CA VAL A 75 -4.15 -0.08 -5.92
C VAL A 75 -5.50 0.64 -6.07
N ILE A 76 -5.89 1.10 -7.26
CA ILE A 76 -7.13 1.88 -7.44
C ILE A 76 -8.37 1.13 -6.93
N PRO A 77 -8.58 -0.16 -7.27
CA PRO A 77 -9.73 -0.91 -6.75
C PRO A 77 -9.76 -0.98 -5.22
N ASP A 78 -8.60 -1.16 -4.58
CA ASP A 78 -8.49 -1.18 -3.12
C ASP A 78 -8.77 0.18 -2.50
N ILE A 79 -8.32 1.28 -3.10
CA ILE A 79 -8.63 2.64 -2.62
C ILE A 79 -10.15 2.88 -2.61
N ILE A 80 -10.84 2.45 -3.66
CA ILE A 80 -12.31 2.56 -3.76
C ILE A 80 -12.96 1.72 -2.66
N ARG A 81 -12.53 0.46 -2.52
CA ARG A 81 -13.03 -0.47 -1.50
C ARG A 81 -12.91 0.11 -0.09
N ILE A 82 -11.72 0.55 0.35
CA ILE A 82 -11.53 1.03 1.73
C ILE A 82 -12.31 2.32 2.02
N ARG A 83 -12.58 3.16 1.00
CA ARG A 83 -13.40 4.37 1.15
C ARG A 83 -14.87 4.02 1.33
N GLN A 84 -15.36 3.07 0.55
CA GLN A 84 -16.71 2.55 0.67
C GLN A 84 -16.93 1.93 2.06
N GLU A 85 -16.01 1.07 2.50
CA GLU A 85 -16.04 0.46 3.84
C GLU A 85 -16.06 1.52 4.96
N ARG A 86 -15.32 2.62 4.80
CA ARG A 86 -15.31 3.72 5.77
C ARG A 86 -16.64 4.47 5.81
N LEU A 87 -17.24 4.72 4.65
CA LEU A 87 -18.54 5.38 4.54
C LEU A 87 -19.64 4.53 5.20
N GLU A 88 -19.65 3.24 4.93
CA GLU A 88 -20.61 2.28 5.50
C GLU A 88 -20.51 2.25 7.03
N LYS A 89 -19.29 2.23 7.58
CA LYS A 89 -19.08 2.29 9.04
C LYS A 89 -19.59 3.60 9.65
N MET A 90 -19.43 4.72 8.97
CA MET A 90 -19.96 6.01 9.44
C MET A 90 -21.49 6.02 9.43
N MET A 91 -22.13 5.49 8.39
CA MET A 91 -23.58 5.38 8.31
C MET A 91 -24.16 4.45 9.37
N GLN A 92 -23.46 3.35 9.70
CA GLN A 92 -23.87 2.45 10.78
C GLN A 92 -23.74 3.11 12.17
N ALA A 93 -22.69 3.91 12.39
CA ALA A 93 -22.47 4.59 13.66
C ALA A 93 -23.51 5.70 13.95
N ASP A 94 -24.07 6.34 12.91
CA ASP A 94 -25.12 7.36 13.04
C ASP A 94 -26.52 6.77 13.35
N GLN A 95 -26.70 5.46 13.20
CA GLN A 95 -27.98 4.76 13.40
C GLN A 95 -28.12 4.07 14.76
N GLY A 96 -27.10 4.12 15.62
CA GLY A 96 -27.09 3.51 16.96
C GLY A 96 -27.00 4.55 18.07
#